data_AF-Q4PMK0-F1
#
_entry.id   AF-Q4PMK0-F1
#
_cell.length_a   1.000
_cell.length_b   1.000
_cell.length_c   1.000
_cell.angle_alpha   90.00
_cell.angle_beta   90.00
_cell.angle_gamma   90.00
#
_symmetry.space_group_name_H-M   'P 1'
#
loop_
_entity.id
_entity.type
_entity.pdbx_description
1 polymer ?
#
loop_
_entity_poly.entity_id
_entity_poly.type
_entity_poly.pdbx_seq_one_letter_code
_entity_poly.pdbx_strand_id
1 'polypeptide(L)'
;MKAFFSLVIAALYPSVKCTLSSSSCECPAPETFLLQDSNFFGFRDPWPFLRSLERLYLKYAPPLEYLRNIKCVFSDFIKTESSSDYVERNVSWISLGEQPSRYTIKVELEGTPKSKSEVSVTTTEFGSHDFNTVYSDTKCLILRVSQTEKNVPLRSCLLWVKKTFLKNPLRHCRFLFDVFCNWRREDFKPEKYCDEGVEKKDERPTVAGNQNSGTPRPSR
;
A
#
# COMPACT_ATOMS: atom_id res chain seq x y z
N MET A 1 18.78 16.23 -9.27
CA MET A 1 20.24 16.01 -9.21
C MET A 1 20.74 15.85 -7.77
N LYS A 2 20.56 16.82 -6.85
CA LYS A 2 21.08 16.72 -5.47
C LYS A 2 20.58 15.51 -4.67
N ALA A 3 19.29 15.19 -4.71
CA ALA A 3 18.75 13.99 -4.05
C ALA A 3 19.32 12.67 -4.60
N PHE A 4 19.59 12.61 -5.91
CA PHE A 4 20.25 11.46 -6.53
C PHE A 4 21.71 11.34 -6.06
N PHE A 5 22.42 12.46 -5.91
CA PHE A 5 23.76 12.48 -5.32
C PHE A 5 23.74 12.05 -3.84
N SER A 6 22.79 12.51 -3.02
CA SER A 6 22.62 12.00 -1.64
C SER A 6 22.35 10.50 -1.61
N LEU A 7 21.56 9.98 -2.56
CA LEU A 7 21.26 8.56 -2.68
C LEU A 7 22.50 7.74 -3.05
N VAL A 8 23.28 8.22 -4.02
CA VAL A 8 24.54 7.61 -4.45
C VAL A 8 25.58 7.67 -3.32
N ILE A 9 25.68 8.79 -2.62
CA ILE A 9 26.55 8.92 -1.45
C ILE A 9 26.10 7.94 -0.37
N ALA A 10 24.82 7.87 -0.01
CA ALA A 10 24.31 6.93 0.99
C ALA A 10 24.50 5.45 0.59
N ALA A 11 24.43 5.13 -0.70
CA ALA A 11 24.69 3.79 -1.21
C ALA A 11 26.18 3.43 -1.20
N LEU A 12 27.07 4.41 -1.41
CA LEU A 12 28.53 4.23 -1.44
C LEU A 12 29.21 4.46 -0.08
N TYR A 13 28.55 5.14 0.85
CA TYR A 13 29.05 5.45 2.19
C TYR A 13 29.44 4.20 2.99
N PRO A 14 28.69 3.08 2.92
CA PRO A 14 29.10 1.82 3.54
C PRO A 14 30.44 1.31 2.99
N SER A 15 30.66 1.45 1.68
CA SER A 15 31.87 0.98 0.99
C SER A 15 33.11 1.77 1.41
N VAL A 16 32.97 3.08 1.60
CA VAL A 16 34.08 3.99 1.96
C VAL A 16 34.44 3.87 3.43
N LYS A 17 33.46 3.71 4.34
CA LYS A 17 33.78 3.54 5.78
C LYS A 17 34.34 2.15 6.10
N CYS A 18 33.94 1.10 5.39
CA CYS A 18 34.51 -0.24 5.61
C CYS A 18 35.94 -0.43 5.16
N THR A 19 36.40 0.34 4.18
CA THR A 19 37.78 0.25 3.72
C THR A 19 38.77 0.94 4.66
N LEU A 20 38.28 1.76 5.61
CA LEU A 20 39.11 2.56 6.52
C LEU A 20 39.24 2.00 7.95
N SER A 21 38.38 1.07 8.40
CA SER A 21 38.47 0.48 9.75
C SER A 21 38.64 -1.04 9.71
N SER A 22 39.88 -1.49 9.84
CA SER A 22 40.27 -2.88 10.03
C SER A 22 39.95 -3.37 11.44
N SER A 23 38.79 -4.00 11.65
CA SER A 23 38.61 -5.15 12.58
C SER A 23 37.15 -5.58 12.77
N SER A 24 36.16 -4.75 12.46
CA SER A 24 34.74 -5.14 12.48
C SER A 24 33.91 -4.08 11.78
N CYS A 25 33.67 -4.21 10.47
CA CYS A 25 32.90 -3.21 9.77
C CYS A 25 31.40 -3.49 9.88
N GLU A 26 30.78 -3.03 10.98
CA GLU A 26 29.33 -2.87 11.04
C GLU A 26 28.95 -1.58 10.33
N CYS A 27 28.69 -1.67 9.03
CA CYS A 27 28.07 -0.57 8.32
C CYS A 27 26.64 -0.40 8.79
N PRO A 28 26.24 0.81 9.24
CA PRO A 28 24.85 1.05 9.58
C PRO A 28 24.01 0.87 8.32
N ALA A 29 22.83 0.26 8.47
CA ALA A 29 21.92 0.05 7.35
C ALA A 29 21.67 1.40 6.65
N PRO A 30 21.69 1.49 5.31
CA PRO A 30 21.49 2.75 4.58
C PRO A 30 20.23 3.52 5.02
N GLU A 31 19.20 2.78 5.45
CA GLU A 31 18.00 3.28 6.09
C GLU A 31 18.27 4.28 7.24
N THR A 32 19.23 3.97 8.12
CA THR A 32 19.54 4.79 9.30
C THR A 32 20.02 6.20 8.94
N PHE A 33 20.72 6.34 7.81
CA PHE A 33 21.18 7.63 7.31
C PHE A 33 20.11 8.32 6.47
N LEU A 34 19.48 7.58 5.54
CA LEU A 34 18.52 8.15 4.59
C LEU A 34 17.25 8.63 5.29
N LEU A 35 16.75 7.94 6.31
CA LEU A 35 15.57 8.37 7.05
C LEU A 35 15.82 9.57 7.98
N GLN A 36 17.08 9.95 8.20
CA GLN A 36 17.49 11.12 8.99
C GLN A 36 17.95 12.29 8.12
N ASP A 37 18.20 12.07 6.82
CA ASP A 37 18.60 13.12 5.88
C ASP A 37 17.42 14.05 5.58
N SER A 38 17.59 15.34 5.90
CA SER A 38 16.58 16.37 5.66
C SER A 38 16.24 16.53 4.17
N ASN A 39 17.18 16.21 3.27
CA ASN A 39 16.93 16.21 1.83
C ASN A 39 16.00 15.06 1.40
N PHE A 40 15.91 14.01 2.21
CA PHE A 40 15.05 12.88 1.95
C PHE A 40 13.63 13.07 2.49
N PHE A 41 13.43 13.97 3.48
CA PHE A 41 12.11 14.24 4.06
C PHE A 41 11.04 14.65 3.04
N GLY A 42 11.44 15.37 1.99
CA GLY A 42 10.50 15.75 0.91
C GLY A 42 9.93 14.55 0.15
N PHE A 43 10.62 13.40 0.15
CA PHE A 43 10.13 12.16 -0.44
C PHE A 43 9.37 11.29 0.55
N ARG A 44 9.14 11.77 1.78
CA ARG A 44 8.37 11.05 2.79
C ARG A 44 6.97 11.62 2.98
N ASP A 45 6.57 12.59 2.16
CA ASP A 45 5.21 13.10 2.08
C ASP A 45 4.37 12.21 1.13
N PRO A 46 3.38 11.46 1.63
CA PRO A 46 2.55 10.58 0.82
C PRO A 46 1.43 11.32 0.10
N TRP A 47 1.05 12.53 0.54
CA TRP A 47 -0.17 13.19 0.11
C TRP A 47 -0.22 13.54 -1.38
N PRO A 48 0.86 14.02 -2.01
CA PRO A 48 0.89 14.23 -3.46
C PRO A 48 0.60 12.96 -4.28
N PHE A 49 0.95 11.79 -3.75
CA PHE A 49 0.65 10.51 -4.38
C PHE A 49 -0.78 10.06 -4.07
N LEU A 50 -1.17 10.06 -2.79
CA LEU A 50 -2.46 9.57 -2.31
C LEU A 50 -3.67 10.37 -2.80
N ARG A 51 -3.52 11.70 -2.97
CA ARG A 51 -4.58 12.58 -3.50
C ARG A 51 -4.73 12.51 -5.02
N SER A 52 -3.91 11.71 -5.70
CA SER A 52 -4.00 11.56 -7.14
C SER A 52 -5.34 10.95 -7.54
N LEU A 53 -6.02 11.54 -8.52
CA LEU A 53 -7.25 11.00 -9.12
C LEU A 53 -6.99 9.70 -9.90
N GLU A 54 -5.73 9.35 -10.12
CA GLU A 54 -5.35 8.17 -10.85
C GLU A 54 -5.61 6.89 -10.05
N ARG A 55 -5.99 5.82 -10.76
CA ARG A 55 -6.02 4.47 -10.18
C ARG A 55 -4.61 4.04 -9.78
N LEU A 56 -4.49 3.57 -8.54
CA LEU A 56 -3.25 3.05 -7.96
C LEU A 56 -3.30 1.53 -7.97
N TYR A 57 -2.16 0.88 -8.13
CA TYR A 57 -2.03 -0.58 -8.15
C TYR A 57 -1.00 -1.01 -7.13
N LEU A 58 -1.33 -2.03 -6.35
CA LEU A 58 -0.37 -2.66 -5.46
C LEU A 58 0.55 -3.54 -6.29
N LYS A 59 1.85 -3.28 -6.20
CA LYS A 59 2.89 -4.05 -6.89
C LYS A 59 3.57 -5.04 -5.95
N TYR A 60 4.00 -4.57 -4.78
CA TYR A 60 4.64 -5.41 -3.77
C TYR A 60 3.91 -5.34 -2.44
N ALA A 61 3.84 -6.47 -1.75
CA ALA A 61 3.33 -6.57 -0.39
C ALA A 61 4.17 -7.56 0.43
N PRO A 62 4.14 -7.52 1.77
CA PRO A 62 4.71 -8.59 2.59
C PRO A 62 4.00 -9.94 2.29
N PRO A 63 4.70 -11.08 2.47
CA PRO A 63 4.15 -12.41 2.21
C PRO A 63 3.22 -12.86 3.35
N LEU A 64 2.04 -12.25 3.39
CA LEU A 64 1.01 -12.54 4.37
C LEU A 64 0.04 -13.58 3.82
N GLU A 65 -0.37 -14.54 4.65
CA GLU A 65 -1.16 -15.69 4.22
C GLU A 65 -2.50 -15.28 3.59
N TYR A 66 -3.15 -14.26 4.14
CA TYR A 66 -4.41 -13.73 3.62
C TYR A 66 -4.28 -13.05 2.24
N LEU A 67 -3.06 -12.72 1.80
CA LEU A 67 -2.80 -12.15 0.47
C LEU A 67 -2.59 -13.22 -0.61
N ARG A 68 -2.43 -14.49 -0.25
CA ARG A 68 -2.08 -15.56 -1.20
C ARG A 68 -3.19 -15.88 -2.20
N ASN A 69 -4.44 -15.72 -1.79
CA ASN A 69 -5.61 -16.06 -2.61
C ASN A 69 -6.24 -14.84 -3.27
N ILE A 70 -5.49 -13.77 -3.45
CA ILE A 70 -5.98 -12.58 -4.13
C ILE A 70 -5.02 -12.14 -5.24
N LYS A 71 -5.56 -11.50 -6.27
CA LYS A 71 -4.80 -10.86 -7.35
C LYS A 71 -5.40 -9.50 -7.67
N CYS A 72 -4.70 -8.73 -8.51
CA CYS A 72 -5.19 -7.46 -9.04
C CYS A 72 -5.70 -6.53 -7.93
N VAL A 73 -4.82 -6.14 -7.01
CA VAL A 73 -5.17 -5.19 -5.95
C VAL A 73 -4.96 -3.77 -6.47
N PHE A 74 -6.00 -2.95 -6.41
CA PHE A 74 -5.96 -1.57 -6.89
C PHE A 74 -6.83 -0.64 -6.05
N SER A 75 -6.60 0.66 -6.20
CA SER A 75 -7.31 1.69 -5.47
C SER A 75 -7.79 2.83 -6.37
N ASP A 76 -9.08 3.11 -6.30
CA ASP A 76 -9.75 4.17 -7.03
C ASP A 76 -10.06 5.36 -6.10
N PHE A 77 -9.81 6.57 -6.59
CA PHE A 77 -10.10 7.79 -5.85
C PHE A 77 -11.61 8.01 -5.70
N ILE A 78 -12.06 8.46 -4.52
CA ILE A 78 -13.44 8.87 -4.28
C ILE A 78 -13.49 10.39 -4.11
N LYS A 79 -12.91 10.90 -3.02
CA LYS A 79 -12.86 12.33 -2.72
C LYS A 79 -11.66 12.65 -1.84
N THR A 80 -11.35 13.94 -1.77
CA THR A 80 -10.41 14.53 -0.81
C THR A 80 -11.10 15.74 -0.21
N GLU A 81 -10.73 16.11 1.01
CA GLU A 81 -11.13 17.37 1.60
C GLU A 81 -10.00 18.39 1.40
N SER A 82 -10.35 19.54 0.82
CA SER A 82 -9.37 20.50 0.28
C SER A 82 -8.40 21.08 1.32
N SER A 83 -8.70 20.97 2.61
CA SER A 83 -7.94 21.55 3.73
C SER A 83 -7.31 20.54 4.67
N SER A 84 -7.55 19.24 4.50
CA SER A 84 -7.06 18.21 5.41
C SER A 84 -6.16 17.21 4.68
N ASP A 85 -5.22 16.63 5.45
CA ASP A 85 -4.49 15.42 5.08
C ASP A 85 -5.47 14.24 5.13
N TYR A 86 -6.47 14.27 4.23
CA TYR A 86 -7.59 13.35 4.18
C TYR A 86 -7.90 12.94 2.74
N VAL A 87 -8.03 11.64 2.49
CA VAL A 87 -8.51 11.11 1.22
C VAL A 87 -9.35 9.85 1.44
N GLU A 88 -10.47 9.77 0.73
CA GLU A 88 -11.25 8.55 0.62
C GLU A 88 -10.94 7.85 -0.70
N ARG A 89 -10.73 6.54 -0.61
CA ARG A 89 -10.51 5.70 -1.78
C ARG A 89 -11.27 4.39 -1.65
N ASN A 90 -11.60 3.78 -2.78
CA ASN A 90 -11.97 2.37 -2.80
C ASN A 90 -10.68 1.54 -2.92
N VAL A 91 -10.59 0.43 -2.20
CA VAL A 91 -9.59 -0.61 -2.42
C VAL A 91 -10.31 -1.85 -2.91
N SER A 92 -9.92 -2.34 -4.07
CA SER A 92 -10.50 -3.52 -4.70
C SER A 92 -9.45 -4.60 -4.91
N TRP A 93 -9.88 -5.85 -4.87
CA TRP A 93 -9.07 -7.00 -5.24
C TRP A 93 -9.95 -8.11 -5.83
N ILE A 94 -9.31 -9.04 -6.52
CA ILE A 94 -9.96 -10.22 -7.08
C ILE A 94 -9.60 -11.41 -6.22
N SER A 95 -10.60 -12.05 -5.63
CA SER A 95 -10.42 -13.33 -4.93
C SER A 95 -10.23 -14.47 -5.94
N LEU A 96 -9.25 -15.32 -5.69
CA LEU A 96 -8.98 -16.53 -6.44
C LEU A 96 -9.84 -17.66 -5.88
N GLY A 97 -10.74 -18.18 -6.70
CA GLY A 97 -11.60 -19.33 -6.39
C GLY A 97 -12.13 -19.94 -7.70
N GLU A 98 -13.05 -20.90 -7.59
CA GLU A 98 -13.69 -21.52 -8.77
C GLU A 98 -14.33 -20.48 -9.70
N GLN A 99 -14.91 -19.43 -9.10
CA GLN A 99 -15.37 -18.24 -9.80
C GLN A 99 -14.67 -17.01 -9.22
N PRO A 100 -13.74 -16.38 -9.99
CA PRO A 100 -13.11 -15.13 -9.58
C PRO A 100 -14.16 -14.06 -9.32
N SER A 101 -14.05 -13.40 -8.17
CA SER A 101 -15.00 -12.34 -7.76
C SER A 101 -14.25 -11.12 -7.27
N ARG A 102 -14.79 -9.94 -7.59
CA ARG A 102 -14.22 -8.67 -7.14
C ARG A 102 -14.84 -8.25 -5.82
N TYR A 103 -13.97 -7.99 -4.85
CA TYR A 103 -14.30 -7.38 -3.56
C TYR A 103 -13.86 -5.93 -3.58
N THR A 104 -14.59 -5.05 -2.90
CA THR A 104 -14.29 -3.62 -2.83
C THR A 104 -14.68 -3.10 -1.47
N ILE A 105 -13.76 -2.39 -0.84
CA ILE A 105 -13.98 -1.75 0.45
C ILE A 105 -13.69 -0.26 0.33
N LYS A 106 -14.40 0.56 1.10
CA LYS A 106 -14.08 1.98 1.27
C LYS A 106 -12.99 2.10 2.33
N VAL A 107 -11.95 2.88 2.03
CA VAL A 107 -10.88 3.22 2.96
C VAL A 107 -10.78 4.72 3.12
N GLU A 108 -10.53 5.16 4.35
CA GLU A 108 -10.33 6.55 4.72
C GLU A 108 -8.89 6.70 5.19
N LEU A 109 -8.12 7.56 4.51
CA LEU A 109 -6.72 7.80 4.83
C LEU A 109 -6.57 9.18 5.45
N GLU A 110 -5.97 9.23 6.64
CA GLU A 110 -5.81 10.45 7.42
C GLU A 110 -4.35 10.66 7.84
N GLY A 111 -3.89 11.90 7.85
CA GLY A 111 -2.59 12.28 8.39
C GLY A 111 -2.61 12.35 9.90
N THR A 112 -1.45 12.12 10.52
CA THR A 112 -1.31 12.28 11.96
C THR A 112 -0.69 13.66 12.29
N PRO A 113 -1.12 14.33 13.37
CA PRO A 113 -0.44 15.53 13.85
C PRO A 113 1.01 15.29 14.26
N LYS A 114 1.38 14.03 14.52
CA LYS A 114 2.71 13.62 15.00
C LYS A 114 3.75 13.63 13.90
N SER A 115 3.37 13.26 12.68
CA SER A 115 4.32 13.12 11.57
C SER A 115 3.66 13.27 10.21
N LYS A 116 4.25 14.11 9.35
CA LYS A 116 3.85 14.25 7.93
C LYS A 116 4.07 12.97 7.11
N SER A 117 4.89 12.05 7.59
CA SER A 117 5.12 10.77 6.91
C SER A 117 4.17 9.67 7.37
N GLU A 118 3.41 9.88 8.45
CA GLU A 118 2.49 8.89 8.97
C GLU A 118 1.11 9.05 8.33
N VAL A 119 0.50 7.92 8.01
CA VAL A 119 -0.86 7.83 7.48
C VAL A 119 -1.59 6.74 8.24
N SER A 120 -2.72 7.08 8.80
CA SER A 120 -3.67 6.14 9.39
C SER A 120 -4.71 5.78 8.33
N VAL A 121 -4.98 4.50 8.17
CA VAL A 121 -5.98 3.99 7.22
C VAL A 121 -7.08 3.32 8.02
N THR A 122 -8.29 3.84 7.93
CA THR A 122 -9.47 3.31 8.61
C THR A 122 -10.41 2.66 7.61
N THR A 123 -10.91 1.49 7.97
CA THR A 123 -11.89 0.72 7.18
C THR A 123 -12.97 0.19 8.12
N THR A 124 -14.20 0.05 7.61
CA THR A 124 -15.31 -0.53 8.38
C THR A 124 -15.11 -2.02 8.68
N GLU A 125 -14.38 -2.73 7.81
CA GLU A 125 -14.21 -4.18 7.90
C GLU A 125 -12.99 -4.62 8.71
N PHE A 126 -11.89 -3.88 8.65
CA PHE A 126 -10.60 -4.29 9.22
C PHE A 126 -10.09 -3.36 10.33
N GLY A 127 -10.83 -2.29 10.65
CA GLY A 127 -10.44 -1.31 11.65
C GLY A 127 -9.41 -0.31 11.12
N SER A 128 -8.56 0.18 12.02
CA SER A 128 -7.57 1.23 11.75
C SER A 128 -6.16 0.67 11.78
N HIS A 129 -5.35 1.06 10.79
CA HIS A 129 -3.97 0.62 10.62
C HIS A 129 -3.05 1.81 10.31
N ASP A 130 -1.91 1.85 10.99
CA ASP A 130 -0.94 2.92 10.82
C ASP A 130 0.21 2.51 9.89
N PHE A 131 0.58 3.44 9.01
CA PHE A 131 1.68 3.28 8.07
C PHE A 131 2.65 4.45 8.15
N ASN A 132 3.92 4.14 7.94
CA ASN A 132 4.98 5.12 7.79
C ASN A 132 5.45 5.19 6.34
N THR A 133 5.44 6.39 5.76
CA THR A 133 5.91 6.64 4.40
C THR A 133 7.43 6.62 4.38
N VAL A 134 7.95 5.64 3.66
CA VAL A 134 9.38 5.45 3.43
C VAL A 134 9.82 6.26 2.21
N TYR A 135 9.02 6.23 1.15
CA TYR A 135 9.31 6.95 -0.08
C TYR A 135 8.03 7.22 -0.86
N SER A 136 7.94 8.38 -1.48
CA SER A 136 6.83 8.85 -2.27
C SER A 136 7.37 9.78 -3.36
N ASP A 137 6.97 9.52 -4.59
CA ASP A 137 7.21 10.42 -5.72
C ASP A 137 5.99 10.48 -6.64
N THR A 138 6.15 11.04 -7.84
CA THR A 138 5.04 11.14 -8.78
C THR A 138 4.59 9.80 -9.36
N LYS A 139 5.35 8.70 -9.17
CA LYS A 139 5.20 7.40 -9.84
C LYS A 139 4.85 6.26 -8.87
N CYS A 140 5.41 6.27 -7.66
CA CYS A 140 5.24 5.22 -6.67
C CYS A 140 5.20 5.74 -5.23
N LEU A 141 4.62 4.93 -4.36
CA LEU A 141 4.55 5.13 -2.92
C LEU A 141 4.95 3.84 -2.21
N ILE A 142 5.84 3.96 -1.23
CA ILE A 142 6.30 2.89 -0.36
C ILE A 142 5.84 3.21 1.06
N LEU A 143 4.86 2.42 1.54
CA LEU A 143 4.36 2.47 2.90
C LEU A 143 4.94 1.31 3.69
N ARG A 144 5.49 1.58 4.86
CA ARG A 144 5.88 0.56 5.83
C ARG A 144 4.78 0.41 6.87
N VAL A 145 4.39 -0.83 7.15
CA VAL A 145 3.43 -1.13 8.21
C VAL A 145 4.05 -0.72 9.56
N SER A 146 3.29 -0.02 10.40
CA SER A 146 3.75 0.39 11.73
C SER A 146 4.17 -0.82 12.57
N GLN A 147 5.21 -0.66 13.39
CA GLN A 147 5.70 -1.73 14.28
C GLN A 147 4.72 -2.05 15.43
N THR A 148 3.73 -1.19 15.64
CA THR A 148 2.65 -1.42 16.61
C THR A 148 1.69 -2.52 16.15
N GLU A 149 1.70 -2.87 14.86
CA GLU A 149 0.90 -3.95 14.30
C GLU A 149 1.45 -5.32 14.69
N LYS A 150 0.64 -6.12 15.38
CA LYS A 150 1.01 -7.47 15.82
C LYS A 150 1.06 -8.41 14.61
N ASN A 151 1.98 -9.38 14.64
CA ASN A 151 2.13 -10.43 13.63
C ASN A 151 2.55 -9.97 12.22
N VAL A 152 3.10 -8.75 12.09
CA VAL A 152 3.65 -8.27 10.83
C VAL A 152 5.18 -8.37 10.87
N PRO A 153 5.84 -9.02 9.90
CA PRO A 153 7.30 -9.08 9.85
C PRO A 153 7.93 -7.69 9.88
N LEU A 154 9.11 -7.58 10.52
CA LEU A 154 9.89 -6.35 10.48
C LEU A 154 10.15 -5.92 9.03
N ARG A 155 10.09 -4.61 8.80
CA ARG A 155 10.25 -3.98 7.47
C ARG A 155 9.22 -4.45 6.42
N SER A 156 8.02 -4.85 6.86
CA SER A 156 6.92 -5.11 5.93
C SER A 156 6.48 -3.82 5.25
N CYS A 157 6.48 -3.82 3.92
CA CYS A 157 6.12 -2.67 3.13
C CYS A 157 5.16 -3.01 1.99
N LEU A 158 4.38 -2.01 1.61
CA LEU A 158 3.52 -1.99 0.44
C LEU A 158 4.12 -1.05 -0.60
N LEU A 159 4.28 -1.51 -1.84
CA LEU A 159 4.64 -0.66 -2.98
C LEU A 159 3.40 -0.43 -3.84
N TRP A 160 2.91 0.81 -3.84
CA TRP A 160 1.84 1.28 -4.71
C TRP A 160 2.41 2.02 -5.92
N VAL A 161 1.77 1.85 -7.06
CA VAL A 161 2.19 2.41 -8.35
C VAL A 161 1.00 2.98 -9.10
N LYS A 162 1.17 4.13 -9.73
CA LYS A 162 0.15 4.73 -10.59
C LYS A 162 -0.01 3.97 -11.91
N LYS A 163 -1.26 3.83 -12.39
CA LYS A 163 -1.64 3.12 -13.62
C LYS A 163 -0.75 3.44 -14.85
N THR A 164 -0.45 4.71 -15.05
CA THR A 164 0.36 5.27 -16.15
C THR A 164 1.81 4.77 -16.14
N PHE A 165 2.31 4.32 -14.99
CA PHE A 165 3.68 3.85 -14.83
C PHE A 165 3.82 2.33 -14.70
N LEU A 166 2.74 1.56 -14.85
CA LEU A 166 2.79 0.09 -14.76
C LEU A 166 3.76 -0.57 -15.75
N LYS A 167 3.85 -0.03 -16.98
CA LYS A 167 4.77 -0.51 -18.01
C LYS A 167 6.21 -0.01 -17.83
N ASN A 168 6.43 0.95 -16.93
CA ASN A 168 7.76 1.47 -16.65
C ASN A 168 8.49 0.48 -15.73
N PRO A 169 9.80 0.22 -15.95
CA PRO A 169 10.55 -0.68 -15.09
C PRO A 169 10.65 -0.22 -13.63
N LEU A 170 10.40 1.08 -13.33
CA LEU A 170 10.36 1.65 -11.97
C LEU A 170 11.59 1.23 -11.13
N ARG A 171 12.76 1.24 -11.76
CA ARG A 171 14.01 0.73 -11.17
C ARG A 171 14.35 1.43 -9.85
N HIS A 172 14.08 2.72 -9.75
CA HIS A 172 14.31 3.49 -8.52
C HIS A 172 13.36 3.10 -7.39
N CYS A 173 12.05 2.95 -7.66
CA CYS A 173 11.09 2.47 -6.67
C CYS A 173 11.43 1.07 -6.17
N ARG A 174 11.82 0.17 -7.08
CA ARG A 174 12.26 -1.19 -6.71
C ARG A 174 13.52 -1.15 -5.86
N PHE A 175 14.52 -0.37 -6.27
CA PHE A 175 15.76 -0.19 -5.51
C PHE A 175 15.48 0.32 -4.08
N LEU A 176 14.66 1.35 -3.94
CA LEU A 176 14.31 1.91 -2.64
C LEU A 176 13.52 0.90 -1.79
N PHE A 177 12.60 0.15 -2.39
CA PHE A 177 11.93 -0.95 -1.70
C PHE A 177 12.95 -1.96 -1.16
N ASP A 178 13.90 -2.40 -2.00
CA ASP A 178 14.90 -3.40 -1.61
C ASP A 178 15.86 -2.87 -0.50
N VAL A 179 16.08 -1.55 -0.44
CA VAL A 179 16.91 -0.90 0.60
C VAL A 179 16.18 -0.80 1.95
N PHE A 180 14.90 -0.43 1.95
CA PHE A 180 14.16 -0.10 3.18
C PHE A 180 13.27 -1.22 3.71
N CYS A 181 12.89 -2.16 2.85
CA CYS A 181 11.86 -3.15 3.14
C CYS A 181 12.44 -4.57 3.22
N ASN A 182 11.64 -5.52 3.71
CA ASN A 182 12.01 -6.92 3.70
C ASN A 182 12.16 -7.41 2.25
N TRP A 183 13.21 -8.16 1.96
CA TRP A 183 13.47 -8.72 0.63
C TRP A 183 12.41 -9.75 0.23
N ARG A 184 11.81 -10.44 1.21
CA ARG A 184 10.68 -11.34 0.97
C ARG A 184 9.42 -10.50 0.74
N ARG A 185 8.86 -10.63 -0.46
CA ARG A 185 7.67 -9.91 -0.90
C ARG A 185 6.86 -10.78 -1.86
N GLU A 186 5.57 -10.53 -1.89
CA GLU A 186 4.71 -10.98 -2.98
C GLU A 186 4.71 -9.93 -4.09
N ASP A 187 4.93 -10.37 -5.33
CA ASP A 187 4.84 -9.54 -6.52
C ASP A 187 3.51 -9.81 -7.22
N PHE A 188 2.59 -8.85 -7.10
CA PHE A 188 1.26 -8.92 -7.68
C PHE A 188 1.26 -8.76 -9.20
N LYS A 189 2.38 -8.35 -9.81
CA LYS A 189 2.54 -8.10 -11.25
C LYS A 189 1.31 -7.39 -11.83
N PRO A 190 0.92 -6.22 -11.30
CA PRO A 190 -0.32 -5.58 -11.70
C PRO A 190 -0.30 -5.23 -13.19
N GLU A 191 -1.34 -5.67 -13.90
CA GLU A 191 -1.57 -5.33 -15.29
C GLU A 191 -2.67 -4.28 -15.42
N LYS A 192 -2.56 -3.45 -16.46
CA LYS A 192 -3.63 -2.49 -16.77
C LYS A 192 -4.88 -3.29 -17.10
N TYR A 193 -5.98 -3.00 -16.40
CA TYR A 193 -7.28 -3.66 -16.60
C TYR A 193 -7.35 -5.13 -16.15
N CYS A 194 -6.53 -5.54 -15.18
CA CYS A 194 -6.64 -6.89 -14.60
C CYS A 194 -7.99 -7.20 -13.93
N ASP A 195 -8.87 -6.21 -13.78
CA ASP A 195 -10.23 -6.29 -13.24
C ASP A 195 -11.34 -6.34 -14.31
N GLU A 196 -11.01 -6.25 -15.60
CA GLU A 196 -12.00 -6.35 -16.67
C GLU A 196 -12.60 -7.76 -16.76
N GLY A 197 -13.93 -7.83 -16.92
CA GLY A 197 -14.66 -9.10 -17.05
C GLY A 197 -14.91 -9.84 -15.73
N VAL A 198 -14.52 -9.29 -14.58
CA VAL A 198 -14.84 -9.86 -13.26
C VAL A 198 -16.03 -9.15 -12.65
N GLU A 199 -17.09 -9.90 -12.36
CA GLU A 199 -18.29 -9.37 -11.70
C GLU A 199 -17.97 -8.88 -10.28
N LYS A 200 -18.59 -7.75 -9.92
CA LYS A 200 -18.58 -7.26 -8.55
C LYS A 200 -19.46 -8.20 -7.73
N LYS A 201 -18.97 -8.63 -6.57
CA LYS A 201 -19.85 -9.27 -5.60
C LYS A 201 -20.74 -8.17 -5.03
N ASP A 202 -21.99 -8.09 -5.48
CA ASP A 202 -22.97 -7.19 -4.88
C ASP A 202 -23.19 -7.60 -3.43
N GLU A 203 -23.02 -6.67 -2.49
CA GLU A 203 -23.58 -6.79 -1.14
C GLU A 203 -25.10 -6.68 -1.26
N ARG A 204 -25.78 -7.78 -1.59
CA ARG A 204 -27.20 -7.88 -1.22
C ARG A 204 -27.26 -8.24 0.26
N PRO A 205 -27.93 -7.43 1.10
CA PRO A 205 -28.44 -7.96 2.35
C PRO A 205 -29.45 -9.05 1.96
N THR A 206 -29.24 -10.26 2.47
CA THR A 206 -30.24 -11.33 2.39
C THR A 206 -31.46 -10.87 3.20
N VAL A 207 -32.41 -10.20 2.55
CA VAL A 207 -33.75 -10.03 3.09
C VAL A 207 -34.36 -11.42 3.10
N ALA A 208 -34.34 -12.07 4.25
CA ALA A 208 -35.15 -13.25 4.51
C ALA A 208 -36.62 -12.85 4.38
N GLY A 209 -37.16 -12.97 3.17
CA GLY A 209 -38.59 -13.00 2.94
C GLY A 209 -39.14 -14.31 3.51
N ASN A 210 -39.56 -14.29 4.76
CA ASN A 210 -40.45 -15.32 5.32
C ASN A 210 -41.76 -15.28 4.53
N GLN A 211 -41.84 -16.06 3.46
CA GLN A 211 -43.10 -16.50 2.88
C GLN A 211 -43.71 -17.54 3.82
N ASN A 212 -44.56 -17.09 4.75
CA ASN A 212 -45.54 -17.98 5.36
C ASN A 212 -46.64 -18.23 4.34
N SER A 213 -46.57 -19.37 3.65
CA SER A 213 -47.68 -19.95 2.92
C SER A 213 -48.68 -20.53 3.92
N GLY A 214 -49.68 -19.73 4.31
CA GLY A 214 -50.86 -20.18 5.05
C GLY A 214 -52.07 -20.25 4.12
N THR A 215 -52.41 -21.46 3.69
CA THR A 215 -53.58 -21.82 2.86
C THR A 215 -54.90 -21.38 3.54
N PRO A 216 -55.94 -20.97 2.78
CA PRO A 216 -57.21 -20.54 3.35
C PRO A 216 -58.13 -21.74 3.66
N ARG A 217 -58.88 -21.67 4.75
CA ARG A 217 -60.07 -22.51 5.01
C ARG A 217 -61.24 -21.67 5.52
N PRO A 218 -62.48 -22.11 5.27
CA PRO A 218 -63.59 -21.22 4.94
C PRO A 218 -64.50 -20.92 6.14
N SER A 219 -65.34 -19.92 5.91
CA SER A 219 -66.39 -19.44 6.81
C SER A 219 -67.38 -20.52 7.25
N ARG A 220 -67.67 -20.54 8.56
CA ARG A 220 -69.00 -20.81 9.11
C ARG A 220 -69.21 -19.98 10.36
#